data_AF-A0A1H9ZI54-F1
#
_entry.id   AF-A0A1H9ZI54-F1
#
_cell.length_a   1.000
_cell.length_b   1.000
_cell.length_c   1.000
_cell.angle_alpha   90.00
_cell.angle_beta   90.00
_cell.angle_gamma   90.00
#
_symmetry.space_group_name_H-M   'P 1'
#
loop_
_entity.id
_entity.type
_entity.pdbx_description
1 polymer ?
#
loop_
_entity_poly.entity_id
_entity_poly.type
_entity_poly.pdbx_seq_one_letter_code
_entity_poly.pdbx_strand_id
1 'polypeptide(L)' 'MTGVAGFAVLLVAAVALEAAARRGAGPATVGEAVGAAMRTTPGRVAVLLAWVWLGVHFLAR' A
#
# COMPACT_ATOMS: atom_id res chain seq x y z
N MET A 1 -1.76 -23.75 4.06
CA MET A 1 -1.09 -23.57 2.75
C MET A 1 -1.80 -22.57 1.83
N THR A 2 -3.12 -22.39 1.93
CA THR A 2 -3.90 -21.44 1.11
C THR A 2 -3.55 -19.96 1.35
N GLY A 3 -3.22 -19.56 2.58
CA GLY A 3 -2.88 -18.16 2.91
C GLY A 3 -1.64 -17.64 2.19
N VAL A 4 -0.58 -18.45 2.10
CA VAL A 4 0.68 -18.07 1.44
C VAL A 4 0.45 -17.80 -0.04
N ALA A 5 -0.31 -18.65 -0.72
CA ALA A 5 -0.64 -18.46 -2.13
C ALA A 5 -1.45 -17.17 -2.35
N GLY A 6 -2.43 -16.89 -1.49
CA GLY A 6 -3.20 -15.65 -1.55
C GLY A 6 -2.33 -14.40 -1.39
N PHE A 7 -1.44 -14.38 -0.39
CA PHE A 7 -0.51 -13.27 -0.20
C PHE A 7 0.49 -13.14 -1.36
N ALA A 8 0.97 -14.25 -1.93
CA ALA A 8 1.84 -14.23 -3.10
C ALA A 8 1.15 -13.59 -4.32
N VAL A 9 -0.12 -13.92 -4.57
CA VAL A 9 -0.91 -13.31 -5.65
C VAL A 9 -1.06 -11.80 -5.43
N LEU A 10 -1.42 -11.38 -4.21
CA LEU A 10 -1.55 -9.95 -3.87
C LEU A 10 -0.21 -9.20 -4.05
N LEU A 11 0.90 -9.82 -3.63
CA LEU A 11 2.23 -9.25 -3.78
C LEU A 11 2.59 -9.06 -5.26
N VAL A 12 2.39 -10.09 -6.09
CA VAL A 12 2.67 -10.02 -7.53
C VAL A 12 1.80 -8.95 -8.20
N ALA A 13 0.52 -8.87 -7.85
CA ALA A 13 -0.38 -7.85 -8.38
C ALA A 13 0.08 -6.43 -8.00
N ALA A 14 0.46 -6.20 -6.73
CA ALA A 14 0.96 -4.91 -6.27
C ALA A 14 2.25 -4.50 -7.00
N VAL A 15 3.20 -5.42 -7.16
CA VAL A 15 4.45 -5.17 -7.89
C VAL A 15 4.18 -4.88 -9.36
N ALA A 16 3.27 -5.63 -9.99
CA ALA A 16 2.92 -5.42 -11.39
C ALA A 16 2.27 -4.04 -11.62
N LEU A 17 1.33 -3.64 -10.76
CA LEU A 17 0.70 -2.32 -10.81
C LEU A 17 1.71 -1.19 -10.62
N GLU A 18 2.59 -1.31 -9.63
CA GLU A 18 3.62 -0.32 -9.37
C GLU A 18 4.64 -0.22 -10.53
N ALA A 19 5.04 -1.35 -11.11
CA ALA A 19 5.92 -1.37 -12.26
C ALA A 19 5.26 -0.76 -13.51
N ALA A 20 3.97 -1.00 -13.72
CA ALA A 20 3.19 -0.43 -14.80
C ALA A 20 3.03 1.09 -14.63
N ALA A 21 2.67 1.55 -13.43
CA ALA A 21 2.58 2.95 -13.06
C ALA A 21 3.92 3.69 -13.28
N ARG A 22 5.05 3.11 -12.85
CA ARG A 22 6.40 3.69 -13.06
C ARG A 22 6.80 3.79 -14.52
N ARG A 23 6.22 2.96 -15.40
CA ARG A 23 6.43 3.01 -16.85
C ARG A 23 5.49 3.99 -17.55
N GLY A 24 4.69 4.76 -16.79
CA GLY A 24 3.68 5.67 -17.33
C GLY A 24 2.46 4.96 -17.92
N ALA A 25 2.34 3.65 -17.71
CA ALA A 25 1.26 2.82 -18.23
C ALA A 25 0.47 2.25 -17.04
N GLY A 26 -0.41 3.04 -16.44
CA GLY A 26 -1.19 2.58 -15.30
C GLY A 26 -1.74 3.72 -14.44
N PRO A 27 -2.43 3.39 -13.32
CA PRO A 27 -2.86 4.37 -12.33
C PRO A 27 -1.64 5.00 -11.61
N ALA A 28 -1.92 5.90 -10.66
CA ALA A 28 -0.89 6.52 -9.82
C ALA A 28 -0.04 5.47 -9.08
N THR A 29 1.26 5.75 -8.96
CA THR A 29 2.18 4.97 -8.11
C THR A 29 1.72 5.01 -6.65
N VAL A 30 2.17 4.03 -5.86
CA VAL A 30 1.91 4.02 -4.42
C VAL A 30 2.41 5.31 -3.76
N GLY A 31 3.56 5.82 -4.17
CA GLY A 31 4.11 7.08 -3.67
C GLY A 31 3.23 8.29 -3.97
N GLU A 32 2.68 8.38 -5.19
CA GLU A 32 1.76 9.45 -5.57
C GLU A 32 0.42 9.35 -4.83
N ALA A 33 -0.10 8.13 -4.65
CA ALA A 33 -1.34 7.91 -3.92
C ALA A 33 -1.21 8.31 -2.44
N VAL A 34 -0.12 7.90 -1.78
CA VAL A 34 0.18 8.31 -0.40
C VAL A 34 0.43 9.81 -0.32
N GLY A 35 1.22 10.36 -1.26
CA GLY A 35 1.46 11.80 -1.36
C GLY A 35 0.16 12.59 -1.52
N ALA A 36 -0.79 12.09 -2.30
CA ALA A 36 -2.12 12.69 -2.44
C ALA A 36 -2.93 12.63 -1.15
N ALA A 37 -2.94 11.49 -0.45
CA ALA A 37 -3.60 11.36 0.84
C ALA A 37 -3.03 12.35 1.87
N MET A 38 -1.72 12.52 1.90
CA MET A 38 -1.02 13.43 2.83
C MET A 38 -1.34 14.92 2.62
N ARG A 39 -1.95 15.30 1.48
CA ARG A 39 -2.37 16.69 1.23
C ARG A 39 -3.60 17.12 2.01
N THR A 40 -4.35 16.17 2.59
CA THR A 40 -5.57 16.48 3.36
C THR A 40 -5.41 16.06 4.82
N THR A 41 -6.08 16.76 5.74
CA THR A 41 -6.08 16.36 7.16
C THR A 41 -6.71 14.98 7.39
N PRO A 42 -7.88 14.65 6.80
CA PRO A 42 -8.43 13.29 6.90
C PRO A 42 -7.50 12.22 6.32
N GLY A 43 -6.85 12.49 5.18
CA GLY A 43 -5.92 11.54 4.58
C GLY A 43 -4.66 11.31 5.42
N ARG A 44 -4.10 12.36 6.04
CA ARG A 44 -3.00 12.23 7.02
C ARG A 44 -3.39 11.35 8.20
N VAL A 45 -4.60 11.56 8.75
CA VAL A 45 -5.13 10.71 9.84
C VAL A 45 -5.25 9.26 9.38
N ALA A 46 -5.78 9.00 8.18
CA ALA A 46 -5.88 7.65 7.64
C ALA A 46 -4.52 6.96 7.49
N VAL A 47 -3.51 7.67 6.97
CA VAL A 47 -2.13 7.16 6.84
C VAL A 47 -1.54 6.84 8.21
N LEU A 48 -1.71 7.73 9.20
CA LEU A 48 -1.25 7.51 10.57
C LEU A 48 -1.92 6.29 11.22
N LEU A 49 -3.24 6.15 11.06
CA LEU A 49 -3.98 5.01 11.59
C LEU A 49 -3.54 3.69 10.95
N ALA A 50 -3.32 3.68 9.63
CA ALA A 50 -2.78 2.52 8.93
C ALA A 50 -1.38 2.14 9.44
N TRP A 51 -0.52 3.14 9.69
CA TRP A 51 0.81 2.93 10.26
C TRP A 51 0.76 2.35 11.68
N VAL A 52 -0.05 2.93 12.57
CA VAL A 52 -0.24 2.43 13.95
C VAL A 52 -0.78 1.00 13.92
N TRP A 53 -1.79 0.74 13.08
CA TRP A 53 -2.34 -0.60 12.91
C TRP A 53 -1.27 -1.60 12.47
N LEU A 54 -0.43 -1.25 11.50
CA LEU A 54 0.66 -2.10 11.03
C LEU A 54 1.67 -2.40 12.15
N GLY A 55 2.04 -1.39 12.93
CA GLY A 55 2.94 -1.55 14.07
C GLY A 55 2.38 -2.48 15.14
N VAL A 56 1.12 -2.26 15.55
CA VAL A 56 0.46 -3.12 16.54
C VAL A 56 0.29 -4.54 16.01
N HIS A 57 -0.02 -4.72 14.73
CA HIS A 57 -0.32 -6.05 14.19
C HIS A 57 0.93 -6.88 13.86
N PHE A 58 2.01 -6.24 13.40
CA PHE A 58 3.19 -6.96 12.88
C PHE A 58 4.46 -6.77 13.72
N LEU A 59 4.65 -5.64 14.42
CA LEU A 59 5.86 -5.37 15.22
C LEU A 59 5.70 -5.75 16.69
N ALA A 60 4.46 -5.81 17.21
CA ALA A 60 4.19 -6.21 18.58
C ALA A 60 4.00 -7.73 18.75
N ARG A 61 4.29 -8.53 17.70
CA ARG A 61 4.24 -10.00 17.67
C ARG A 61 5.58 -10.59 17.24
#